data_AF-A0A7X4CUF0-F1
#
_entry.id   AF-A0A7X4CUF0-F1
#
_cell.length_a   1.000
_cell.length_b   1.000
_cell.length_c   1.000
_cell.angle_alpha   90.00
_cell.angle_beta   90.00
_cell.angle_gamma   90.00
#
_symmetry.space_group_name_H-M   'P 1'
#
loop_
_entity.id
_entity.type
_entity.pdbx_description
1 polymer ?
#
loop_
_entity_poly.entity_id
_entity_poly.type
_entity_poly.pdbx_seq_one_letter_code
_entity_poly.pdbx_strand_id
1 'polypeptide(L)'
;LPWPDEAARFAMLWMTGLIAPLAYRRGGFVAIDMLVRALPGRAAALLSLVLLTIAGIVLGWGIDIGMSEVTGFMSRAKTASLYYVNLDLEWVKVPRQWMMMSFFIGVILLFVVNVELFLRSLITVLGGGDDLADLGPPEDEIMAE
;
A
#
# COMPACT_ATOMS: atom_id res chain seq x y z
N LEU A 1 -24.57 4.43 -14.43
CA LEU A 1 -24.20 5.65 -13.68
C LEU A 1 -23.73 6.70 -14.66
N PRO A 2 -24.01 7.99 -14.44
CA PRO A 2 -23.35 9.08 -15.14
C PRO A 2 -21.82 8.93 -15.08
N TRP A 3 -21.11 9.41 -16.11
CA TRP A 3 -19.65 9.28 -16.20
C TRP A 3 -18.88 9.88 -15.00
N PRO A 4 -19.31 10.98 -14.34
CA PRO A 4 -18.58 11.53 -13.20
C PRO A 4 -18.58 10.60 -11.99
N ASP A 5 -19.70 9.94 -11.72
CA ASP A 5 -19.83 9.03 -10.57
C ASP A 5 -18.93 7.79 -10.73
N GLU A 6 -18.83 7.28 -11.96
CA GLU A 6 -17.95 6.14 -12.25
C GLU A 6 -16.47 6.53 -12.23
N ALA A 7 -16.15 7.74 -12.72
CA ALA A 7 -14.81 8.32 -12.61
C ALA A 7 -14.40 8.53 -11.14
N ALA A 8 -15.32 9.01 -10.29
CA ALA A 8 -15.06 9.20 -8.86
C ALA A 8 -14.75 7.87 -8.15
N ARG A 9 -15.50 6.80 -8.46
CA ARG A 9 -15.22 5.45 -7.93
C ARG A 9 -13.87 4.91 -8.41
N PHE A 10 -13.56 5.10 -9.70
CA PHE A 10 -12.26 4.75 -10.26
C PHE A 10 -11.14 5.46 -9.49
N ALA A 11 -11.24 6.78 -9.34
CA ALA A 11 -10.25 7.58 -8.63
C ALA A 11 -10.15 7.18 -7.15
N MET A 12 -11.27 6.91 -6.49
CA MET A 12 -11.30 6.45 -5.09
C MET A 12 -10.53 5.14 -4.91
N LEU A 13 -10.76 4.14 -5.76
CA LEU A 13 -10.05 2.86 -5.71
C LEU A 13 -8.53 3.02 -5.90
N TRP A 14 -8.13 3.90 -6.80
CA TRP A 14 -6.72 4.22 -7.02
C TRP A 14 -6.11 5.00 -5.86
N MET A 15 -6.81 6.00 -5.33
CA MET A 15 -6.34 6.74 -4.16
C MET A 15 -6.16 5.80 -2.97
N THR A 16 -7.13 4.91 -2.67
CA THR A 16 -6.99 3.96 -1.57
C THR A 16 -5.80 3.02 -1.78
N GLY A 17 -5.63 2.49 -2.99
CA GLY A 17 -4.49 1.62 -3.33
C GLY A 17 -3.13 2.30 -3.16
N LEU A 18 -3.03 3.60 -3.43
CA LEU A 18 -1.78 4.37 -3.33
C LEU A 18 -1.54 4.96 -1.93
N ILE A 19 -2.59 5.36 -1.21
CA ILE A 19 -2.48 5.96 0.13
C ILE A 19 -2.18 4.89 1.20
N ALA A 20 -2.76 3.70 1.08
CA ALA A 20 -2.53 2.61 2.03
C ALA A 20 -1.03 2.30 2.28
N PRO A 21 -0.19 2.07 1.25
CA PRO A 21 1.24 1.82 1.46
C PRO A 21 2.00 3.03 2.02
N LEU A 22 1.60 4.26 1.68
CA LEU A 22 2.20 5.46 2.25
C LEU A 22 1.92 5.56 3.76
N ALA A 23 0.68 5.32 4.16
CA ALA A 23 0.29 5.31 5.57
C ALA A 23 0.94 4.14 6.33
N TYR A 24 1.09 2.99 5.68
CA TYR A 24 1.77 1.82 6.24
C TYR A 24 3.25 2.11 6.52
N ARG A 25 3.93 2.80 5.60
CA ARG A 25 5.35 3.19 5.74
C ARG A 25 5.58 4.17 6.88
N ARG A 26 4.66 5.11 7.09
CA ARG A 26 4.76 6.16 8.12
C ARG A 26 4.40 5.70 9.53
N GLY A 27 4.11 4.41 9.74
CA GLY A 27 3.78 3.90 11.08
C GLY A 27 2.45 4.41 11.61
N GLY A 28 1.38 4.39 10.79
CA GLY A 28 0.04 4.82 11.20
C GLY A 28 -0.63 4.05 12.35
N PHE A 29 0.11 3.22 13.11
CA PHE A 29 -0.39 2.39 14.20
C PHE A 29 0.10 2.90 15.56
N VAL A 30 -0.49 4.01 16.01
CA VAL A 30 -0.26 4.62 17.33
C VAL A 30 -0.35 3.61 18.48
N ALA A 31 -1.23 2.60 18.37
CA ALA A 31 -1.38 1.55 19.38
C ALA A 31 -0.16 0.61 19.47
N ILE A 32 0.54 0.36 18.36
CA ILE A 32 1.74 -0.48 18.33
C ILE A 32 2.90 0.29 18.95
N ASP A 33 3.04 1.60 18.65
CA ASP A 33 4.09 2.44 19.24
C ASP A 33 3.99 2.52 20.76
N MET A 34 2.78 2.61 21.32
CA MET A 34 2.57 2.61 22.77
C MET A 34 3.03 1.29 23.42
N LEU A 35 2.73 0.14 22.81
CA LEU A 35 3.17 -1.16 23.30
C LEU A 35 4.69 -1.32 23.17
N VAL A 36 5.27 -0.88 22.04
CA VAL A 36 6.72 -0.89 21.79
C VAL A 36 7.47 -0.02 22.80
N ARG A 37 6.97 1.17 23.13
CA ARG A 37 7.55 2.06 24.16
C ARG A 37 7.46 1.48 25.57
N ALA A 38 6.50 0.58 25.83
CA ALA A 38 6.37 -0.13 27.10
C ALA A 38 7.31 -1.35 27.21
N LEU A 39 7.95 -1.78 26.11
CA LEU A 39 8.86 -2.94 26.07
C LEU A 39 10.34 -2.50 25.95
N PRO A 40 11.30 -3.27 26.49
CA PRO A 40 12.71 -3.01 26.25
C PRO A 40 13.04 -3.18 24.76
N GLY A 41 13.86 -2.28 24.19
CA GLY A 41 13.99 -2.09 22.74
C GLY A 41 14.26 -3.36 21.91
N ARG A 42 14.99 -4.34 22.46
CA ARG A 42 15.23 -5.64 21.78
C ARG A 42 13.98 -6.52 21.69
N ALA A 43 13.14 -6.54 22.73
CA ALA A 43 11.90 -7.30 22.74
C ALA A 43 10.87 -6.69 21.78
N ALA A 44 10.80 -5.36 21.73
CA ALA A 44 9.97 -4.64 20.78
C ALA A 44 10.39 -4.91 19.32
N ALA A 45 11.69 -4.88 19.02
CA ALA A 45 12.19 -5.14 17.67
C ALA A 45 11.93 -6.59 17.22
N LEU A 46 12.05 -7.58 18.12
CA LEU A 46 11.69 -8.97 17.83
C LEU A 46 10.19 -9.13 17.57
N LEU A 47 9.33 -8.50 18.38
CA LEU A 47 7.89 -8.52 18.17
C LEU A 47 7.52 -7.92 16.80
N SER A 48 8.07 -6.76 16.47
CA SER A 48 7.87 -6.10 15.17
C SER A 48 8.30 -7.01 14.02
N LEU A 49 9.45 -7.69 14.15
CA LEU A 49 9.95 -8.60 13.12
C LEU A 49 9.01 -9.80 12.91
N VAL A 50 8.45 -10.38 13.98
CA VAL A 50 7.45 -11.45 13.88
C VAL A 50 6.17 -10.95 13.20
N LEU A 51 5.65 -9.80 13.61
CA LEU A 51 4.44 -9.21 13.03
C LEU A 51 4.64 -8.87 11.54
N LEU A 52 5.78 -8.29 11.18
CA LEU A 52 6.13 -7.98 9.80
C LEU A 52 6.27 -9.24 8.94
N THR A 53 6.81 -10.33 9.50
CA THR A 53 6.88 -11.63 8.83
C THR A 53 5.50 -12.18 8.52
N ILE A 54 4.59 -12.17 9.50
CA ILE A 54 3.22 -12.63 9.33
C ILE A 54 2.50 -11.77 8.27
N ALA A 55 2.64 -10.45 8.37
CA ALA A 55 2.07 -9.52 7.38
C ALA A 55 2.64 -9.77 5.98
N GLY A 56 3.95 -9.99 5.86
CA GLY A 56 4.62 -10.29 4.59
C GLY A 56 4.09 -11.57 3.94
N ILE A 57 3.83 -12.63 4.71
CA ILE A 57 3.23 -13.88 4.20
C ILE A 57 1.82 -13.60 3.64
N VAL A 58 0.99 -12.88 4.40
CA VAL A 58 -0.38 -12.55 3.97
C VAL A 58 -0.37 -11.67 2.72
N LEU A 59 0.51 -10.66 2.68
CA LEU A 59 0.67 -9.80 1.50
C LEU A 59 1.18 -10.60 0.29
N GLY A 60 2.09 -11.55 0.51
CA GLY A 60 2.55 -12.47 -0.54
C GLY A 60 1.40 -13.27 -1.16
N TRP A 61 0.48 -13.80 -0.35
CA TRP A 61 -0.75 -14.43 -0.87
C TRP A 61 -1.68 -13.42 -1.55
N GLY A 62 -1.75 -12.20 -1.03
CA GLY A 62 -2.53 -11.11 -1.63
C GLY A 62 -2.07 -10.75 -3.05
N ILE A 63 -0.77 -10.88 -3.37
CA ILE A 63 -0.25 -10.65 -4.73
C ILE A 63 -0.84 -11.66 -5.71
N ASP A 64 -0.87 -12.95 -5.34
CA ASP A 64 -1.43 -14.01 -6.18
C ASP A 64 -2.93 -13.80 -6.42
N ILE A 65 -3.67 -13.49 -5.34
CA ILE A 65 -5.08 -13.11 -5.42
C ILE A 65 -5.26 -11.89 -6.35
N GLY A 66 -4.46 -10.84 -6.17
CA GLY A 66 -4.55 -9.64 -7.00
C GLY A 66 -4.28 -9.92 -8.49
N MET A 67 -3.30 -10.77 -8.81
CA MET A 67 -3.05 -11.22 -10.18
C MET A 67 -4.23 -11.99 -10.77
N SER A 68 -4.82 -12.88 -9.98
CA SER A 68 -6.00 -13.65 -10.38
C SER A 68 -7.21 -12.77 -10.68
N GLU A 69 -7.39 -11.67 -9.93
CA GLU A 69 -8.47 -10.72 -10.14
C GLU A 69 -8.23 -9.84 -11.37
N VAL A 70 -6.99 -9.39 -11.59
CA VAL A 70 -6.63 -8.61 -12.78
C VAL A 70 -6.82 -9.44 -14.05
N THR A 71 -6.45 -10.72 -14.04
CA THR A 71 -6.57 -11.63 -15.21
C THR A 71 -7.90 -12.40 -15.27
N GLY A 72 -8.77 -12.20 -14.28
CA GLY A 72 -10.00 -12.95 -14.09
C GLY A 72 -11.04 -12.77 -15.20
N PHE A 73 -12.12 -13.56 -15.11
CA PHE A 73 -13.24 -13.42 -16.04
C PHE A 73 -13.93 -12.05 -15.90
N MET A 74 -14.08 -11.55 -14.66
CA MET A 74 -14.83 -10.34 -14.37
C MET A 74 -14.11 -9.04 -14.78
N SER A 75 -12.78 -9.06 -14.87
CA SER A 75 -11.95 -7.91 -15.25
C SER A 75 -11.92 -7.64 -16.76
N ARG A 76 -12.23 -8.65 -17.58
CA ARG A 76 -12.27 -8.55 -19.06
C ARG A 76 -13.43 -7.71 -19.60
N ALA A 77 -14.42 -7.42 -18.76
CA ALA A 77 -15.52 -6.54 -19.14
C ALA A 77 -15.07 -5.07 -19.21
N LYS A 78 -15.79 -4.26 -19.98
CA LYS A 78 -15.59 -2.81 -20.07
C LYS A 78 -16.41 -2.07 -19.00
N THR A 79 -15.94 -0.89 -18.63
CA THR A 79 -16.63 0.05 -17.73
C THR A 79 -17.91 0.59 -18.38
N ALA A 80 -18.90 1.05 -17.61
CA ALA A 80 -20.23 1.35 -18.15
C ALA A 80 -20.24 2.64 -18.99
N SER A 81 -19.71 3.73 -18.45
CA SER A 81 -19.75 5.09 -18.99
C SER A 81 -18.42 5.86 -18.93
N LEU A 82 -17.33 5.25 -18.45
CA LEU A 82 -15.99 5.85 -18.46
C LEU A 82 -15.24 5.58 -19.77
N TYR A 83 -14.72 6.63 -20.40
CA TYR A 83 -13.98 6.58 -21.67
C TYR A 83 -12.61 7.24 -21.54
N TYR A 84 -11.67 6.78 -22.36
CA TYR A 84 -10.38 7.41 -22.59
C TYR A 84 -10.14 7.53 -24.09
N VAL A 85 -9.25 8.44 -24.49
CA VAL A 85 -8.85 8.62 -25.88
C VAL A 85 -7.67 7.70 -26.16
N ASN A 86 -7.81 6.80 -27.14
CA ASN A 86 -6.70 5.93 -27.55
C ASN A 86 -5.70 6.70 -28.44
N LEU A 87 -4.62 6.04 -28.85
CA LEU A 87 -3.60 6.65 -29.72
C LEU A 87 -4.14 7.04 -31.10
N ASP A 88 -5.23 6.41 -31.54
CA ASP A 88 -5.93 6.69 -32.81
C ASP A 88 -6.97 7.82 -32.68
N LEU A 89 -7.00 8.52 -31.54
CA LEU A 89 -7.94 9.61 -31.22
C LEU A 89 -9.42 9.19 -31.14
N GLU A 90 -9.68 7.91 -30.94
CA GLU A 90 -11.01 7.34 -30.76
C GLU A 90 -11.39 7.25 -29.28
N TRP A 91 -12.67 7.51 -28.97
CA TRP A 91 -13.23 7.38 -27.64
C TRP A 91 -13.55 5.92 -27.33
N VAL A 92 -12.71 5.29 -26.50
CA VAL A 92 -12.85 3.88 -26.12
C VAL A 92 -13.17 3.76 -24.64
N LYS A 93 -14.06 2.83 -24.28
CA LYS A 93 -14.40 2.56 -22.89
C LYS A 93 -13.19 2.03 -22.12
N VAL A 94 -12.98 2.54 -20.92
CA VAL A 94 -11.92 2.07 -20.03
C VAL A 94 -12.14 0.58 -19.70
N PRO A 95 -11.11 -0.27 -19.78
CA PRO A 95 -11.20 -1.66 -19.33
C PRO A 95 -11.39 -1.75 -17.81
N ARG A 96 -12.28 -2.61 -17.32
CA ARG A 96 -12.48 -2.80 -15.87
C ARG A 96 -11.23 -3.33 -15.19
N GLN A 97 -10.39 -4.04 -15.92
CA GLN A 97 -9.07 -4.47 -15.46
C GLN A 97 -8.24 -3.33 -14.87
N TRP A 98 -8.34 -2.09 -15.39
CA TRP A 98 -7.62 -0.95 -14.84
C TRP A 98 -8.09 -0.55 -13.44
N MET A 99 -9.35 -0.83 -13.09
CA MET A 99 -9.83 -0.66 -11.71
C MET A 99 -9.28 -1.77 -10.81
N MET A 100 -9.30 -3.02 -11.27
CA MET A 100 -8.76 -4.15 -10.49
C MET A 100 -7.25 -4.04 -10.26
N MET A 101 -6.54 -3.41 -11.20
CA MET A 101 -5.12 -3.08 -11.06
C MET A 101 -4.82 -2.19 -9.84
N SER A 102 -5.77 -1.36 -9.37
CA SER A 102 -5.53 -0.52 -8.19
C SER A 102 -5.32 -1.35 -6.92
N PHE A 103 -6.07 -2.46 -6.77
CA PHE A 103 -5.89 -3.40 -5.68
C PHE A 103 -4.55 -4.12 -5.80
N PHE A 104 -4.26 -4.68 -6.98
CA PHE A 104 -3.02 -5.41 -7.22
C PHE A 104 -1.77 -4.55 -6.98
N ILE A 105 -1.73 -3.34 -7.54
CA ILE A 105 -0.64 -2.40 -7.33
C ILE A 105 -0.56 -1.98 -5.87
N GLY A 106 -1.69 -1.72 -5.21
CA GLY A 106 -1.71 -1.40 -3.78
C GLY A 106 -1.09 -2.49 -2.92
N VAL A 107 -1.41 -3.77 -3.19
CA VAL A 107 -0.82 -4.91 -2.48
C VAL A 107 0.68 -5.05 -2.77
N ILE A 108 1.12 -4.87 -4.02
CA ILE A 108 2.56 -4.87 -4.34
C ILE A 108 3.29 -3.77 -3.55
N LEU A 109 2.75 -2.55 -3.54
CA LEU A 109 3.37 -1.44 -2.82
C LEU A 109 3.42 -1.71 -1.32
N LEU A 110 2.33 -2.25 -0.75
CA LEU A 110 2.30 -2.69 0.65
C LEU A 110 3.37 -3.75 0.93
N PHE A 111 3.56 -4.72 0.02
CA PHE A 111 4.59 -5.74 0.15
C PHE A 111 6.00 -5.15 0.09
N VAL A 112 6.26 -4.23 -0.85
CA VAL A 112 7.55 -3.52 -0.94
C VAL A 112 7.85 -2.75 0.34
N VAL A 113 6.87 -2.01 0.88
CA VAL A 113 7.01 -1.30 2.14
C VAL A 113 7.20 -2.27 3.32
N ASN A 114 6.48 -3.39 3.33
CA ASN A 114 6.67 -4.43 4.36
C ASN A 114 8.09 -4.98 4.36
N VAL A 115 8.68 -5.22 3.18
CA VAL A 115 10.08 -5.62 3.04
C VAL A 115 11.04 -4.53 3.54
N GLU A 116 10.80 -3.25 3.23
CA GLU A 116 11.58 -2.13 3.78
C GLU A 116 11.56 -2.14 5.31
N LEU A 117 10.37 -2.22 5.91
CA LEU A 117 10.18 -2.23 7.36
C LEU A 117 10.79 -3.48 8.01
N PHE A 118 10.70 -4.64 7.36
CA PHE A 118 11.31 -5.88 7.83
C PHE A 118 12.84 -5.77 7.89
N LEU A 119 13.45 -5.24 6.82
CA LEU A 119 14.90 -5.02 6.76
C LEU A 119 15.36 -4.00 7.83
N ARG A 120 14.62 -2.91 8.01
CA ARG A 120 14.89 -1.93 9.07
C ARG A 120 14.82 -2.57 10.45
N SER A 121 13.75 -3.33 10.72
CA SER A 121 13.60 -4.07 11.99
C SER A 121 14.75 -5.04 12.21
N LEU A 122 15.22 -5.74 11.17
CA LEU A 122 16.37 -6.64 11.25
C LEU A 122 17.66 -5.89 11.60
N ILE A 123 17.93 -4.74 10.97
CA ILE A 123 19.08 -3.88 11.25
C ILE A 123 19.05 -3.38 12.71
N THR A 124 17.87 -2.97 13.21
CA THR A 124 17.69 -2.55 14.60
C THR A 124 17.98 -3.69 15.58
N VAL A 125 17.53 -4.92 15.30
CA VAL A 125 17.84 -6.09 16.14
C VAL A 125 19.35 -6.37 16.19
N LEU A 126 20.06 -6.16 15.08
CA LEU A 126 21.51 -6.33 14.98
C LEU A 126 22.33 -5.20 15.61
N GLY A 127 21.67 -4.13 16.08
CA GLY A 127 22.32 -3.01 16.78
C GLY A 127 22.69 -1.81 15.90
N GLY A 128 22.29 -1.79 14.61
CA GLY A 128 22.52 -0.68 13.68
C GLY A 128 21.37 0.33 13.61
N GLY A 129 20.58 0.45 14.69
CA GLY A 129 19.37 1.30 14.69
C GLY A 129 19.66 2.79 14.49
N ASP A 130 20.81 3.27 14.96
CA ASP A 130 21.19 4.68 14.95
C ASP A 130 21.56 5.22 13.55
N ASP A 131 21.81 4.34 12.57
CA ASP A 131 22.15 4.70 11.18
C ASP A 131 20.92 4.79 10.26
N LEU A 132 19.72 4.52 10.78
CA LEU A 132 18.49 4.49 9.98
C LEU A 132 17.87 5.89 9.85
N ALA A 133 17.58 6.30 8.61
CA ALA A 133 16.83 7.54 8.34
C ALA A 133 15.39 7.47 8.87
N ASP A 134 14.92 8.56 9.48
CA ASP A 134 13.55 8.70 9.99
C ASP A 134 12.51 8.63 8.85
N LEU A 135 11.35 8.05 9.18
CA LEU A 135 10.22 7.84 8.29
C LEU A 135 9.10 8.88 8.50
N GLY A 136 9.19 9.72 9.55
CA GLY A 136 8.28 10.82 9.81
C GLY A 136 8.43 12.00 8.82
N PRO A 137 7.40 12.85 8.68
CA PRO A 137 7.57 14.13 7.98
C PRO A 137 8.62 14.98 8.73
N PRO A 138 9.42 15.79 8.01
CA PRO A 138 10.38 16.69 8.65
C PRO A 138 9.66 17.59 9.66
N GLU A 139 10.25 17.77 10.85
CA GLU A 139 9.65 18.55 11.96
C GLU A 139 9.17 19.95 11.51
N ASP A 140 9.79 20.51 10.47
CA ASP A 140 9.45 21.79 9.84
C ASP A 140 8.02 21.85 9.28
N GLU A 141 7.42 20.72 8.87
CA GLU A 141 6.03 20.67 8.37
C GLU A 141 4.99 20.62 9.51
N ILE A 142 5.33 20.03 10.67
CA ILE A 142 4.41 19.89 11.81
C ILE A 142 4.28 21.23 12.58
N MET A 143 5.34 22.04 12.57
CA MET A 143 5.38 23.35 13.24
C MET A 143 4.76 24.48 12.39
N ALA A 144 4.40 24.19 11.14
CA ALA A 144 3.78 25.12 10.20
C ALA A 144 2.24 25.02 10.14
N GLU A 145 1.65 24.05 10.84
CA GLU A 145 0.19 23.87 11.01
C GLU A 145 -0.32 24.42 12.35
#